data_AF-A0A7R9TYF0-F1
#
_entry.id   AF-A0A7R9TYF0-F1
#
_cell.length_a   1.000
_cell.length_b   1.000
_cell.length_c   1.000
_cell.angle_alpha   90.00
_cell.angle_beta   90.00
_cell.angle_gamma   90.00
#
_symmetry.space_group_name_H-M   'P 1'
#
loop_
_entity.id
_entity.type
_entity.pdbx_description
1 polymer ?
#
loop_
_entity_poly.entity_id
_entity_poly.type
_entity_poly.pdbx_seq_one_letter_code
_entity_poly.pdbx_strand_id
1 'polypeptide(L)'
;PQNEMVFSSQPPLPLHRTVMRKSPSMAEFSNAQTAEEAPNCVLINVSPIEYGHVLLVPRITDCLPQQITLDTLHLALHMAAESNNEHFRIGFNSLGAYATINHLHFQGYYLWQNFPVELAATAPMFKASGVTVARTVDYPVRVLVCSARDSGANLKELARVVSHMCEAFQATNTPFNLLITESGRCIYVIPQRFSRAIANGEVPQDVIDTGVNPAVFEIAGHMVLKRQEDYDQLDEPKTVRMLEQATLSEEDFGSIAARFQRDLA
;
A
#
# COMPACT_ATOMS: atom_id res chain seq x y z
N PRO A 1 -43.31 -19.22 20.54
CA PRO A 1 -44.40 -19.03 19.56
C PRO A 1 -44.07 -17.85 18.64
N GLN A 2 -43.77 -18.22 17.38
CA GLN A 2 -43.82 -17.42 16.15
C GLN A 2 -42.78 -16.30 15.95
N ASN A 3 -41.76 -16.71 15.19
CA ASN A 3 -41.05 -15.95 14.16
C ASN A 3 -41.90 -14.83 13.53
N GLU A 4 -41.26 -13.69 13.28
CA GLU A 4 -41.38 -13.03 11.98
C GLU A 4 -40.00 -12.49 11.57
N MET A 5 -39.42 -13.14 10.56
CA MET A 5 -38.36 -12.59 9.73
C MET A 5 -38.98 -11.48 8.88
N VAL A 6 -38.52 -10.24 9.03
CA VAL A 6 -38.87 -9.17 8.09
C VAL A 6 -37.91 -9.25 6.91
N PHE A 7 -38.36 -9.91 5.84
CA PHE A 7 -37.77 -9.76 4.52
C PHE A 7 -38.12 -8.37 3.98
N SER A 8 -37.14 -7.46 3.95
CA SER A 8 -37.25 -6.25 3.14
C SER A 8 -36.88 -6.58 1.70
N SER A 9 -37.86 -7.00 0.91
CA SER A 9 -37.78 -6.95 -0.55
C SER A 9 -38.16 -5.54 -1.01
N GLN A 10 -37.32 -4.55 -0.71
CA GLN A 10 -37.44 -3.24 -1.37
C GLN A 10 -36.45 -3.20 -2.54
N PRO A 11 -36.88 -2.78 -3.74
CA PRO A 11 -35.94 -2.43 -4.80
C PRO A 11 -35.01 -1.34 -4.26
N PRO A 12 -33.75 -1.25 -4.73
CA PRO A 12 -32.82 -0.24 -4.23
C PRO A 12 -33.47 1.13 -4.34
N LEU A 13 -33.56 1.82 -3.20
CA LEU A 13 -33.98 3.21 -3.12
C LEU A 13 -33.18 3.98 -4.18
N PRO A 14 -33.82 4.84 -5.00
CA PRO A 14 -33.10 5.64 -5.96
C PRO A 14 -32.04 6.44 -5.21
N LEU A 15 -30.77 6.25 -5.59
CA LEU A 15 -29.62 7.01 -5.07
C LEU A 15 -30.06 8.46 -4.88
N HIS A 16 -30.07 8.92 -3.62
CA HIS A 16 -30.37 10.30 -3.28
C HIS A 16 -29.37 11.17 -4.04
N ARG A 17 -29.86 11.75 -5.14
CA ARG A 17 -29.10 12.54 -6.11
C ARG A 17 -28.94 13.97 -5.58
N THR A 18 -28.42 14.11 -4.36
CA THR A 18 -28.20 15.36 -3.64
C THR A 18 -27.39 14.98 -2.40
N VAL A 19 -26.11 15.27 -2.21
CA VAL A 19 -25.24 16.33 -2.70
C VAL A 19 -23.81 15.76 -2.73
N MET A 20 -23.38 15.20 -3.86
CA MET A 20 -21.97 15.42 -4.22
C MET A 20 -21.92 16.91 -4.53
N ARG A 21 -21.27 17.70 -3.68
CA ARG A 21 -20.89 19.06 -4.08
C ARG A 21 -20.18 18.87 -5.41
N LYS A 22 -20.77 19.37 -6.51
CA LYS A 22 -20.01 19.63 -7.73
C LYS A 22 -18.88 20.53 -7.26
N SER A 23 -17.67 20.01 -7.14
CA SER A 23 -16.48 20.86 -7.13
C SER A 23 -16.57 21.70 -8.41
N PRO A 24 -16.71 23.02 -8.33
CA PRO A 24 -16.86 23.86 -9.51
C PRO A 24 -15.48 24.19 -10.10
N SER A 25 -14.60 23.21 -10.20
CA SER A 25 -13.51 23.26 -11.16
C SER A 25 -13.80 22.20 -12.20
N MET A 26 -14.45 22.59 -13.30
CA MET A 26 -14.14 21.91 -14.55
C MET A 26 -12.62 21.97 -14.66
N ALA A 27 -11.95 20.81 -14.59
CA ALA A 27 -10.54 20.76 -14.93
C ALA A 27 -10.43 21.43 -16.31
N GLU A 28 -9.69 22.53 -16.39
CA GLU A 28 -9.39 23.14 -17.67
C GLU A 28 -8.52 22.15 -18.41
N PHE A 29 -9.14 21.38 -19.30
CA PHE A 29 -8.43 20.48 -20.18
C PHE A 29 -7.68 21.35 -21.17
N SER A 30 -6.39 21.52 -20.93
CA SER A 30 -5.48 22.11 -21.90
C SER A 30 -5.35 21.18 -23.12
N ASN A 31 -4.96 21.76 -24.25
CA ASN A 31 -4.63 20.94 -25.42
C ASN A 31 -3.53 19.95 -25.04
N ALA A 32 -3.66 18.71 -25.52
CA ALA A 32 -2.67 17.67 -25.33
C ALA A 32 -1.29 18.21 -25.73
N GLN A 33 -0.37 18.26 -24.78
CA GLN A 33 1.04 18.55 -25.07
C GLN A 33 1.61 17.37 -25.86
N THR A 34 2.62 17.64 -26.68
CA THR A 34 3.40 16.56 -27.31
C THR A 34 3.96 15.68 -26.19
N ALA A 35 3.64 14.39 -26.21
CA ALA A 35 4.16 13.47 -25.21
C ALA A 35 5.69 13.48 -25.26
N GLU A 36 6.32 13.55 -24.09
CA GLU A 36 7.75 13.31 -23.94
C GLU A 36 8.11 11.90 -24.45
N GLU A 37 9.39 11.63 -24.76
CA GLU A 37 9.82 10.32 -25.25
C GLU A 37 9.52 9.19 -24.24
N ALA A 38 9.56 9.50 -22.94
CA ALA A 38 9.26 8.58 -21.85
C ALA A 38 8.35 9.21 -20.79
N PRO A 39 7.04 9.36 -21.08
CA PRO A 39 6.12 10.05 -20.20
C PRO A 39 5.79 9.20 -18.96
N ASN A 40 5.44 9.87 -17.87
CA ASN A 40 4.77 9.23 -16.74
C ASN A 40 3.29 9.08 -17.05
N CYS A 41 2.74 7.87 -16.92
CA CYS A 41 1.36 7.58 -17.27
C CYS A 41 0.54 7.21 -16.04
N VAL A 42 -0.72 7.67 -16.01
CA VAL A 42 -1.75 7.12 -15.12
C VAL A 42 -2.72 6.31 -15.97
N LEU A 43 -2.73 5.00 -15.76
CA LEU A 43 -3.56 4.05 -16.52
C LEU A 43 -4.72 3.60 -15.65
N ILE A 44 -5.88 3.34 -16.25
CA ILE A 44 -6.98 2.69 -15.54
C ILE A 44 -6.64 1.20 -15.40
N ASN A 45 -6.75 0.68 -14.18
CA ASN A 45 -6.55 -0.75 -13.98
C ASN A 45 -7.72 -1.52 -14.62
N VAL A 46 -7.40 -2.49 -15.49
CA VAL A 46 -8.39 -3.32 -16.20
C VAL A 46 -9.15 -4.28 -15.29
N SER A 47 -8.61 -4.55 -14.09
CA SER A 47 -9.24 -5.35 -13.05
C SER A 47 -9.31 -4.53 -11.76
N PRO A 48 -10.19 -3.50 -11.71
CA PRO A 48 -10.27 -2.62 -10.56
C PRO A 48 -10.71 -3.39 -9.31
N ILE A 49 -10.08 -3.09 -8.17
CA ILE A 49 -10.42 -3.67 -6.85
C ILE A 49 -11.47 -2.77 -6.20
N GLU A 50 -11.30 -1.46 -6.32
CA GLU A 50 -12.17 -0.44 -5.74
C GLU A 50 -12.28 0.76 -6.70
N TYR A 51 -13.19 1.67 -6.41
CA TYR A 51 -13.41 2.91 -7.12
C TYR A 51 -12.10 3.69 -7.36
N GLY A 52 -11.91 4.07 -8.63
CA GLY A 52 -10.74 4.83 -9.06
C GLY A 52 -9.44 4.05 -9.05
N HIS A 53 -9.48 2.71 -9.16
CA HIS A 53 -8.27 1.90 -9.26
C HIS A 53 -7.46 2.23 -10.53
N VAL A 54 -6.31 2.86 -10.32
CA VAL A 54 -5.38 3.32 -11.35
C VAL A 54 -3.98 2.78 -11.10
N LEU A 55 -3.17 2.77 -12.15
CA LEU A 55 -1.75 2.44 -12.13
C LEU A 55 -0.95 3.68 -12.49
N LEU A 56 -0.01 4.07 -11.64
CA LEU A 56 1.03 5.05 -11.99
C LEU A 56 2.23 4.29 -12.56
N VAL A 57 2.56 4.57 -13.82
CA VAL A 57 3.67 3.93 -14.55
C VAL A 57 4.70 5.01 -14.91
N PRO A 58 5.79 5.13 -14.14
CA PRO A 58 6.83 6.12 -14.41
C PRO A 58 7.58 5.78 -15.70
N ARG A 59 7.80 6.77 -16.56
CA ARG A 59 8.58 6.67 -17.81
C ARG A 59 8.28 5.38 -18.59
N ILE A 60 7.03 5.25 -19.05
CA ILE A 60 6.46 3.98 -19.55
C ILE A 60 7.26 3.31 -20.69
N THR A 61 8.01 4.07 -21.50
CA THR A 61 8.81 3.54 -22.61
C THR A 61 10.23 3.15 -22.19
N ASP A 62 10.72 3.60 -21.02
CA ASP A 62 12.05 3.27 -20.51
C ASP A 62 12.15 1.83 -19.96
N CYS A 63 11.01 1.12 -19.86
CA CYS A 63 10.95 -0.28 -19.42
C CYS A 63 11.64 -0.50 -18.04
N LEU A 64 11.40 0.42 -17.10
CA LEU A 64 12.00 0.37 -15.78
C LEU A 64 11.63 -0.92 -15.03
N PRO A 65 12.57 -1.57 -14.32
CA PRO A 65 12.25 -2.71 -13.49
C PRO A 65 11.41 -2.29 -12.29
N GLN A 66 10.66 -3.23 -11.69
CA GLN A 66 9.84 -3.03 -10.48
C GLN A 66 10.72 -2.81 -9.23
N GLN A 67 11.45 -1.70 -9.24
CA GLN A 67 12.38 -1.24 -8.23
C GLN A 67 12.16 0.25 -7.98
N ILE A 68 12.20 0.62 -6.71
CA ILE A 68 12.09 1.98 -6.24
C ILE A 68 13.43 2.69 -6.38
N THR A 69 13.35 3.91 -6.89
CA THR A 69 14.38 4.96 -6.80
C THR A 69 13.80 6.19 -6.11
N LEU A 70 14.66 7.11 -5.66
CA LEU A 70 14.21 8.42 -5.13
C LEU A 70 13.20 9.11 -6.05
N ASP A 71 13.51 9.26 -7.34
CA ASP A 71 12.67 10.02 -8.27
C ASP A 71 11.31 9.36 -8.50
N THR A 72 11.28 8.03 -8.62
CA THR A 72 10.05 7.27 -8.85
C THR A 72 9.14 7.27 -7.61
N LEU A 73 9.70 7.16 -6.40
CA LEU A 73 8.93 7.28 -5.17
C LEU A 73 8.42 8.71 -4.98
N HIS A 74 9.25 9.72 -5.22
CA HIS A 74 8.86 11.11 -5.10
C HIS A 74 7.70 11.46 -6.05
N LEU A 75 7.71 10.92 -7.29
CA LEU A 75 6.60 11.02 -8.22
C LEU A 75 5.30 10.43 -7.65
N ALA A 76 5.36 9.26 -7.01
CA ALA A 76 4.20 8.65 -6.36
C ALA A 76 3.66 9.51 -5.19
N LEU A 77 4.54 10.10 -4.38
CA LEU A 77 4.13 11.03 -3.32
C LEU A 77 3.47 12.29 -3.88
N HIS A 78 3.98 12.82 -4.98
CA HIS A 78 3.34 13.93 -5.68
C HIS A 78 1.95 13.56 -6.18
N MET A 79 1.77 12.39 -6.79
CA MET A 79 0.43 11.93 -7.20
C MET A 79 -0.54 11.87 -6.01
N ALA A 80 -0.11 11.34 -4.86
CA ALA A 80 -0.93 11.29 -3.66
C ALA A 80 -1.29 12.70 -3.15
N ALA A 81 -0.34 13.64 -3.18
CA ALA A 81 -0.56 15.03 -2.80
C ALA A 81 -1.54 15.75 -3.74
N GLU A 82 -1.37 15.57 -5.06
CA GLU A 82 -2.23 16.18 -6.09
C GLU A 82 -3.66 15.62 -6.08
N SER A 83 -3.85 14.36 -5.68
CA SER A 83 -5.20 13.84 -5.45
C SER A 83 -5.94 14.60 -4.33
N ASN A 84 -5.21 15.25 -3.41
CA ASN A 84 -5.73 16.04 -2.30
C ASN A 84 -6.93 15.39 -1.59
N ASN A 85 -6.81 14.08 -1.31
CA ASN A 85 -7.86 13.26 -0.72
C ASN A 85 -7.22 12.20 0.18
N GLU A 86 -7.56 12.24 1.47
CA GLU A 86 -7.01 11.33 2.49
C GLU A 86 -7.42 9.87 2.28
N HIS A 87 -8.48 9.63 1.51
CA HIS A 87 -8.96 8.30 1.17
C HIS A 87 -8.26 7.69 -0.04
N PHE A 88 -7.45 8.47 -0.77
CA PHE A 88 -6.62 7.95 -1.85
C PHE A 88 -5.35 7.34 -1.30
N ARG A 89 -5.11 6.07 -1.64
CA ARG A 89 -3.92 5.33 -1.20
C ARG A 89 -3.17 4.83 -2.41
N ILE A 90 -1.85 4.89 -2.34
CA ILE A 90 -0.99 4.33 -3.36
C ILE A 90 -0.19 3.18 -2.74
N GLY A 91 -0.28 2.02 -3.35
CA GLY A 91 0.45 0.82 -3.00
C GLY A 91 1.56 0.52 -4.00
N PHE A 92 2.64 -0.08 -3.51
CA PHE A 92 3.71 -0.67 -4.30
C PHE A 92 4.01 -2.08 -3.78
N ASN A 93 4.26 -3.00 -4.71
CA ASN A 93 4.72 -4.35 -4.43
C ASN A 93 6.09 -4.53 -5.09
N SER A 94 7.11 -4.96 -4.35
CA SER A 94 8.38 -5.37 -4.95
C SER A 94 8.26 -6.77 -5.57
N LEU A 95 9.26 -7.17 -6.36
CA LEU A 95 9.43 -8.58 -6.71
C LEU A 95 9.54 -9.43 -5.43
N GLY A 96 8.90 -10.61 -5.43
CA GLY A 96 8.78 -11.47 -4.26
C GLY A 96 7.76 -10.99 -3.21
N ALA A 97 7.23 -9.77 -3.35
CA ALA A 97 6.21 -9.19 -2.48
C ALA A 97 4.86 -9.04 -3.20
N TYR A 98 4.58 -10.00 -4.08
CA TYR A 98 3.40 -10.09 -4.92
C TYR A 98 3.24 -8.97 -5.98
N ALA A 99 4.35 -8.49 -6.53
CA ALA A 99 4.34 -7.83 -7.83
C ALA A 99 3.98 -8.84 -8.94
N THR A 100 2.95 -8.55 -9.73
CA THR A 100 2.47 -9.45 -10.80
C THR A 100 3.23 -9.27 -12.11
N ILE A 101 3.85 -8.11 -12.32
CA ILE A 101 4.65 -7.78 -13.49
C ILE A 101 5.94 -7.03 -13.07
N ASN A 102 6.98 -7.11 -13.90
CA ASN A 102 8.27 -6.47 -13.62
C ASN A 102 8.39 -5.03 -14.17
N HIS A 103 7.42 -4.55 -14.94
CA HIS A 103 7.42 -3.15 -15.37
C HIS A 103 7.03 -2.27 -14.18
N LEU A 104 7.87 -1.30 -13.82
CA LEU A 104 7.63 -0.38 -12.70
C LEU A 104 6.22 0.22 -12.72
N HIS A 105 5.45 -0.09 -11.70
CA HIS A 105 4.15 0.51 -11.46
C HIS A 105 3.85 0.63 -9.97
N PHE A 106 3.12 1.69 -9.63
CA PHE A 106 2.37 1.82 -8.39
C PHE A 106 0.89 1.64 -8.71
N GLN A 107 0.10 1.23 -7.73
CA GLN A 107 -1.34 1.05 -7.88
C GLN A 107 -2.06 1.85 -6.81
N GLY A 108 -3.16 2.53 -7.14
CA GLY A 108 -3.88 3.30 -6.14
C GLY A 108 -5.38 3.34 -6.40
N TYR A 109 -6.15 3.46 -5.33
CA TYR A 109 -7.61 3.62 -5.39
C TYR A 109 -8.10 4.43 -4.19
N TYR A 110 -9.37 4.82 -4.22
CA TYR A 110 -10.03 5.51 -3.13
C TYR A 110 -10.75 4.51 -2.23
N LEU A 111 -10.52 4.54 -0.93
CA LEU A 111 -11.30 3.79 0.04
C LEU A 111 -11.68 4.68 1.21
N TRP A 112 -12.98 4.81 1.47
CA TRP A 112 -13.47 5.68 2.54
C TRP A 112 -13.04 5.20 3.93
N GLN A 113 -12.93 3.89 4.11
CA GLN A 113 -12.46 3.28 5.35
C GLN A 113 -10.94 3.36 5.47
N ASN A 114 -10.46 3.54 6.70
CA ASN A 114 -9.06 3.36 7.01
C ASN A 114 -8.69 1.89 6.97
N PHE A 115 -7.49 1.60 6.47
CA PHE A 115 -6.91 0.28 6.53
C PHE A 115 -6.58 -0.04 7.99
N PRO A 116 -6.71 -1.30 8.43
CA PRO A 116 -6.32 -1.70 9.78
C PRO A 116 -4.91 -1.26 10.18
N VAL A 117 -3.93 -1.27 9.27
CA VAL A 117 -2.57 -0.79 9.56
C VAL A 117 -2.50 0.70 9.89
N GLU A 118 -3.43 1.51 9.37
CA GLU A 118 -3.51 2.96 9.66
C GLU A 118 -4.05 3.24 11.06
N LEU A 119 -4.79 2.28 11.62
CA LEU A 119 -5.36 2.36 12.97
C LEU A 119 -4.43 1.75 14.03
N ALA A 120 -3.38 1.03 13.60
CA ALA A 120 -2.45 0.37 14.50
C ALA A 120 -1.66 1.38 15.34
N ALA A 121 -1.48 1.08 16.63
CA ALA A 121 -0.62 1.87 17.49
C ALA A 121 0.83 1.83 17.01
N THR A 122 1.53 2.96 17.11
CA THR A 122 2.92 3.10 16.68
C THR A 122 3.83 3.54 17.82
N ALA A 123 5.03 2.95 17.89
CA ALA A 123 6.11 3.37 18.79
C ALA A 123 7.21 4.10 18.00
N PRO A 124 7.60 5.34 18.37
CA PRO A 124 8.70 6.05 17.73
C PRO A 124 10.02 5.27 17.82
N MET A 125 10.86 5.37 16.79
CA MET A 125 12.18 4.74 16.76
C MET A 125 13.29 5.78 16.64
N PHE A 126 13.28 6.58 15.58
CA PHE A 126 14.27 7.63 15.34
C PHE A 126 13.72 8.71 14.39
N LYS A 127 14.47 9.80 14.21
CA LYS A 127 14.19 10.84 13.21
C LYS A 127 15.36 10.97 12.25
N ALA A 128 15.08 11.22 10.98
CA ALA A 128 16.07 11.44 9.93
C ALA A 128 15.57 12.56 9.00
N SER A 129 16.33 13.64 8.87
CA SER A 129 15.99 14.78 7.98
C SER A 129 14.54 15.30 8.11
N GLY A 130 14.02 15.40 9.34
CA GLY A 130 12.65 15.83 9.61
C GLY A 130 11.56 14.78 9.38
N VAL A 131 11.93 13.56 8.96
CA VAL A 131 11.05 12.40 8.86
C VAL A 131 11.08 11.65 10.20
N THR A 132 9.91 11.37 10.76
CA THR A 132 9.79 10.48 11.92
C THR A 132 9.64 9.04 11.44
N VAL A 133 10.49 8.16 11.96
CA VAL A 133 10.40 6.71 11.73
C VAL A 133 9.90 6.05 13.02
N ALA A 134 8.82 5.30 12.91
CA ALA A 134 8.19 4.54 13.98
C ALA A 134 7.99 3.08 13.55
N ARG A 135 7.57 2.22 14.48
CA ARG A 135 7.10 0.85 14.19
C ARG A 135 5.69 0.63 14.69
N THR A 136 4.96 -0.27 14.06
CA THR A 136 3.71 -0.81 14.63
C THR A 136 4.00 -1.63 15.90
N VAL A 137 3.05 -1.61 16.84
CA VAL A 137 3.13 -2.37 18.12
C VAL A 137 2.15 -3.55 18.11
N ASP A 138 0.88 -3.28 17.79
CA ASP A 138 -0.19 -4.28 17.85
C ASP A 138 -0.75 -4.58 16.45
N TYR A 139 0.14 -4.90 15.51
CA TYR A 139 -0.22 -5.29 14.14
C TYR A 139 0.44 -6.62 13.81
N PRO A 140 -0.25 -7.57 13.13
CA PRO A 140 0.28 -8.92 12.86
C PRO A 140 1.54 -8.92 11.99
N VAL A 141 1.82 -7.81 11.31
CA VAL A 141 3.03 -7.60 10.51
C VAL A 141 3.87 -6.50 11.12
N ARG A 142 5.18 -6.70 11.13
CA ARG A 142 6.14 -5.68 11.54
C ARG A 142 6.30 -4.64 10.44
N VAL A 143 5.89 -3.42 10.73
CA VAL A 143 5.86 -2.32 9.75
C VAL A 143 6.67 -1.16 10.28
N LEU A 144 7.50 -0.56 9.42
CA LEU A 144 8.09 0.74 9.66
C LEU A 144 7.12 1.81 9.14
N VAL A 145 6.85 2.84 9.94
CA VAL A 145 5.98 3.96 9.58
C VAL A 145 6.85 5.20 9.46
N CYS A 146 7.00 5.71 8.24
CA CYS A 146 7.80 6.89 7.93
C CYS A 146 6.86 8.06 7.64
N SER A 147 6.94 9.15 8.40
CA SER A 147 6.01 10.27 8.27
C SER A 147 6.71 11.63 8.28
N ALA A 148 6.25 12.51 7.39
CA ALA A 148 6.68 13.91 7.26
C ALA A 148 5.58 14.84 7.78
N ARG A 149 5.30 14.76 9.08
CA ARG A 149 4.26 15.57 9.76
C ARG A 149 4.82 16.80 10.49
N ASP A 150 6.12 16.83 10.74
CA ASP A 150 6.78 17.89 11.51
C ASP A 150 7.05 19.14 10.65
N SER A 151 7.15 20.31 11.29
CA SER A 151 7.56 21.56 10.65
C SER A 151 8.93 21.43 10.00
N GLY A 152 9.01 21.70 8.68
CA GLY A 152 10.24 21.58 7.89
C GLY A 152 10.41 20.24 7.17
N ALA A 153 9.57 19.25 7.45
CA ALA A 153 9.50 18.03 6.67
C ALA A 153 8.86 18.31 5.29
N ASN A 154 9.40 17.70 4.25
CA ASN A 154 8.82 17.78 2.91
C ASN A 154 8.82 16.40 2.25
N LEU A 155 8.01 16.25 1.20
CA LEU A 155 7.84 14.98 0.49
C LEU A 155 9.15 14.44 -0.09
N LYS A 156 10.10 15.31 -0.46
CA LYS A 156 11.40 14.90 -0.98
C LYS A 156 12.28 14.28 0.10
N GLU A 157 12.26 14.80 1.32
CA GLU A 157 12.96 14.19 2.46
C GLU A 157 12.37 12.82 2.80
N LEU A 158 11.03 12.72 2.81
CA LEU A 158 10.33 11.45 3.01
C LEU A 158 10.69 10.43 1.92
N ALA A 159 10.65 10.85 0.65
CA ALA A 159 11.03 10.00 -0.47
C ALA A 159 12.47 9.52 -0.35
N ARG A 160 13.42 10.38 0.09
CA ARG A 160 14.83 9.98 0.25
C ARG A 160 15.06 8.99 1.38
N VAL A 161 14.44 9.22 2.53
CA VAL A 161 14.53 8.29 3.67
C VAL A 161 13.98 6.93 3.28
N VAL A 162 12.81 6.88 2.64
CA VAL A 162 12.16 5.62 2.28
C VAL A 162 12.82 4.96 1.07
N SER A 163 13.28 5.71 0.07
CA SER A 163 13.99 5.13 -1.08
C SER A 163 15.31 4.49 -0.64
N HIS A 164 16.02 5.08 0.32
CA HIS A 164 17.21 4.47 0.91
C HIS A 164 16.90 3.10 1.55
N MET A 165 15.79 2.98 2.28
CA MET A 165 15.33 1.69 2.83
C MET A 165 15.00 0.69 1.71
N CYS A 166 14.30 1.14 0.66
CA CYS A 166 13.94 0.30 -0.48
C CYS A 166 15.18 -0.20 -1.25
N GLU A 167 16.16 0.67 -1.48
CA GLU A 167 17.44 0.33 -2.13
C GLU A 167 18.21 -0.71 -1.31
N ALA A 168 18.20 -0.60 0.02
CA ALA A 168 18.78 -1.59 0.90
C ALA A 168 18.08 -2.95 0.81
N PHE A 169 16.74 -2.98 0.75
CA PHE A 169 15.98 -4.21 0.55
C PHE A 169 16.23 -4.83 -0.82
N GLN A 170 16.28 -4.01 -1.87
CA GLN A 170 16.61 -4.42 -3.23
C GLN A 170 18.00 -5.05 -3.30
N ALA A 171 19.00 -4.43 -2.65
CA ALA A 171 20.37 -4.95 -2.63
C ALA A 171 20.50 -6.33 -1.94
N THR A 172 19.62 -6.65 -1.00
CA THR A 172 19.59 -7.95 -0.29
C THR A 172 18.48 -8.88 -0.79
N ASN A 173 17.83 -8.53 -1.91
CA ASN A 173 16.66 -9.23 -2.46
C ASN A 173 15.53 -9.45 -1.44
N THR A 174 15.42 -8.61 -0.41
CA THR A 174 14.38 -8.69 0.61
C THR A 174 13.08 -8.15 0.02
N PRO A 175 12.01 -8.96 -0.10
CA PRO A 175 10.75 -8.46 -0.62
C PRO A 175 10.11 -7.44 0.34
N PHE A 176 9.41 -6.44 -0.21
CA PHE A 176 8.71 -5.42 0.57
C PHE A 176 7.50 -4.84 -0.18
N ASN A 177 6.59 -4.24 0.59
CA ASN A 177 5.51 -3.42 0.10
C ASN A 177 5.61 -2.00 0.65
N LEU A 178 5.03 -1.03 -0.07
CA LEU A 178 4.85 0.33 0.42
C LEU A 178 3.38 0.72 0.33
N LEU A 179 2.80 1.23 1.42
CA LEU A 179 1.50 1.90 1.38
C LEU A 179 1.70 3.39 1.68
N ILE A 180 1.33 4.25 0.74
CA ILE A 180 1.38 5.71 0.84
C ILE A 180 -0.02 6.20 1.20
N THR A 181 -0.11 6.97 2.27
CA THR A 181 -1.36 7.54 2.81
C THR A 181 -1.19 9.03 3.14
N GLU A 182 -2.21 9.66 3.72
CA GLU A 182 -2.18 11.07 4.17
C GLU A 182 -1.75 12.05 3.08
N SER A 183 -2.24 11.86 1.85
CA SER A 183 -1.85 12.67 0.68
C SER A 183 -0.32 12.71 0.48
N GLY A 184 0.35 11.57 0.66
CA GLY A 184 1.79 11.42 0.45
C GLY A 184 2.65 11.68 1.69
N ARG A 185 2.08 12.09 2.82
CA ARG A 185 2.86 12.47 4.03
C ARG A 185 3.22 11.29 4.94
N CYS A 186 2.65 10.11 4.71
CA CYS A 186 2.93 8.91 5.48
C CYS A 186 3.17 7.72 4.55
N ILE A 187 4.20 6.93 4.83
CA ILE A 187 4.52 5.70 4.11
C ILE A 187 4.72 4.57 5.12
N TYR A 188 3.94 3.50 4.94
CA TYR A 188 4.14 2.23 5.63
C TYR A 188 5.08 1.37 4.79
N VAL A 189 6.25 1.06 5.34
CA VAL A 189 7.27 0.22 4.71
C VAL A 189 7.20 -1.16 5.35
N ILE A 190 6.83 -2.15 4.54
CA ILE A 190 6.42 -3.48 5.02
C ILE A 190 7.38 -4.52 4.42
N PRO A 191 8.51 -4.82 5.08
CA PRO A 191 9.36 -5.92 4.64
C PRO A 191 8.63 -7.25 4.86
N GLN A 192 8.61 -8.09 3.84
CA GLN A 192 7.85 -9.34 3.86
C GLN A 192 8.67 -10.56 3.40
N ARG A 193 8.32 -11.74 3.92
CA ARG A 193 8.98 -13.01 3.62
C ARG A 193 8.07 -14.07 3.03
N PHE A 194 6.81 -13.75 2.70
CA PHE A 194 5.79 -14.74 2.36
C PHE A 194 6.22 -15.67 1.20
N SER A 195 6.73 -15.11 0.10
CA SER A 195 7.21 -15.91 -1.04
C SER A 195 8.36 -16.84 -0.68
N ARG A 196 9.29 -16.41 0.20
CA ARG A 196 10.38 -17.24 0.70
C ARG A 196 9.87 -18.34 1.62
N ALA A 197 8.92 -18.01 2.50
CA ALA A 197 8.28 -18.97 3.40
C ALA A 197 7.53 -20.06 2.61
N ILE A 198 6.83 -19.69 1.53
CA ILE A 198 6.21 -20.65 0.60
C ILE A 198 7.27 -21.56 -0.03
N ALA A 199 8.34 -20.99 -0.58
CA ALA A 199 9.41 -21.76 -1.22
C ALA A 199 10.11 -22.75 -0.26
N ASN A 200 10.16 -22.41 1.03
CA ASN A 200 10.73 -23.25 2.08
C ASN A 200 9.74 -24.24 2.70
N GLY A 201 8.46 -24.21 2.33
CA GLY A 201 7.42 -25.06 2.93
C GLY A 201 7.06 -24.67 4.38
N GLU A 202 7.29 -23.41 4.76
CA GLU A 202 7.01 -22.88 6.11
C GLU A 202 5.56 -22.42 6.28
N VAL A 203 4.83 -22.18 5.18
CA VAL A 203 3.44 -21.71 5.22
C VAL A 203 2.48 -22.89 5.36
N PRO A 204 1.53 -22.87 6.32
CA PRO A 204 0.54 -23.93 6.48
C PRO A 204 -0.32 -24.14 5.23
N GLN A 205 -0.63 -25.41 4.92
CA GLN A 205 -1.36 -25.78 3.70
C GLN A 205 -2.73 -25.09 3.60
N ASP A 206 -3.44 -24.96 4.72
CA ASP A 206 -4.75 -24.31 4.74
C ASP A 206 -4.69 -22.82 4.40
N VAL A 207 -3.55 -22.15 4.69
CA VAL A 207 -3.29 -20.77 4.25
C VAL A 207 -3.02 -20.73 2.74
N ILE A 208 -2.23 -21.69 2.23
CA ILE A 208 -1.95 -21.82 0.80
C ILE A 208 -3.24 -22.06 0.00
N ASP A 209 -4.13 -22.90 0.53
CA ASP A 209 -5.39 -23.31 -0.11
C ASP A 209 -6.39 -22.15 -0.28
N THR A 210 -6.21 -21.04 0.46
CA THR A 210 -6.97 -19.80 0.23
C THR A 210 -6.64 -19.14 -1.12
N GLY A 211 -5.45 -19.40 -1.68
CA GLY A 211 -4.96 -18.75 -2.89
C GLY A 211 -4.68 -17.24 -2.73
N VAL A 212 -4.70 -16.73 -1.49
CA VAL A 212 -4.35 -15.36 -1.14
C VAL A 212 -2.84 -15.27 -0.99
N ASN A 213 -2.22 -14.36 -1.73
CA ASN A 213 -0.83 -13.98 -1.54
C ASN A 213 -0.84 -12.52 -1.09
N PRO A 214 -0.34 -12.18 0.11
CA PRO A 214 -0.45 -10.84 0.63
C PRO A 214 0.33 -9.83 -0.22
N ALA A 215 -0.38 -9.04 -1.01
CA ALA A 215 0.13 -7.82 -1.63
C ALA A 215 -0.04 -6.66 -0.64
N VAL A 216 0.36 -5.46 -1.06
CA VAL A 216 0.28 -4.23 -0.24
C VAL A 216 -1.09 -4.00 0.39
N PHE A 217 -2.18 -4.31 -0.30
CA PHE A 217 -3.51 -4.02 0.22
C PHE A 217 -3.94 -5.02 1.29
N GLU A 218 -3.73 -6.32 1.03
CA GLU A 218 -4.03 -7.39 1.99
C GLU A 218 -3.15 -7.27 3.23
N ILE A 219 -1.83 -7.04 3.05
CA ILE A 219 -0.88 -6.94 4.15
C ILE A 219 -1.08 -5.68 5.00
N ALA A 220 -1.78 -4.67 4.46
CA ALA A 220 -2.22 -3.49 5.19
C ALA A 220 -3.63 -3.67 5.80
N GLY A 221 -4.30 -4.79 5.54
CA GLY A 221 -5.55 -5.21 6.17
C GLY A 221 -6.81 -5.04 5.30
N HIS A 222 -6.69 -4.67 4.02
CA HIS A 222 -7.80 -4.74 3.08
C HIS A 222 -7.77 -6.08 2.33
N MET A 223 -8.53 -7.04 2.84
CA MET A 223 -8.53 -8.42 2.35
C MET A 223 -9.29 -8.58 1.03
N VAL A 224 -8.58 -8.82 -0.07
CA VAL A 224 -9.17 -9.13 -1.37
C VAL A 224 -9.22 -10.65 -1.56
N LEU A 225 -10.43 -11.21 -1.53
CA LEU A 225 -10.67 -12.65 -1.62
C LEU A 225 -11.27 -13.00 -2.99
N LYS A 226 -10.86 -14.15 -3.54
CA LYS A 226 -11.28 -14.59 -4.88
C LYS A 226 -12.56 -15.43 -4.87
N ARG A 227 -12.83 -16.15 -3.76
CA ARG A 227 -13.96 -17.06 -3.64
C ARG A 227 -14.91 -16.58 -2.54
N GLN A 228 -16.20 -16.77 -2.78
CA GLN A 228 -17.24 -16.47 -1.79
C GLN A 228 -17.06 -17.27 -0.50
N GLU A 229 -16.68 -18.55 -0.61
CA GLU A 229 -16.46 -19.42 0.55
C GLU A 229 -15.33 -18.90 1.46
N ASP A 230 -14.25 -18.37 0.89
CA ASP A 230 -13.17 -17.74 1.67
C ASP A 230 -13.69 -16.51 2.39
N TYR A 231 -14.53 -15.71 1.72
CA TYR A 231 -15.14 -14.51 2.30
C TYR A 231 -16.07 -14.83 3.48
N ASP A 232 -16.96 -15.80 3.29
CA ASP A 232 -17.94 -16.18 4.33
C ASP A 232 -17.28 -16.82 5.55
N GLN A 233 -16.12 -17.46 5.36
CA GLN A 233 -15.39 -18.17 6.41
C GLN A 233 -14.24 -17.37 7.02
N LEU A 234 -13.87 -16.22 6.44
CA LEU A 234 -12.78 -15.41 6.96
C LEU A 234 -13.21 -14.76 8.28
N ASP A 235 -12.38 -14.93 9.29
CA ASP A 235 -12.48 -14.25 10.56
C ASP A 235 -11.15 -13.57 10.91
N GLU A 236 -11.15 -12.80 12.00
CA GLU A 236 -9.96 -12.10 12.46
C GLU A 236 -8.80 -13.07 12.79
N PRO A 237 -8.99 -14.18 13.54
CA PRO A 237 -7.92 -15.15 13.79
C PRO A 237 -7.27 -15.72 12.53
N LYS A 238 -8.07 -16.08 11.52
CA LYS A 238 -7.54 -16.57 10.23
C LYS A 238 -6.76 -15.49 9.50
N THR A 239 -7.27 -14.26 9.50
CA THR A 239 -6.61 -13.11 8.88
C THR A 239 -5.26 -12.83 9.54
N VAL A 240 -5.22 -12.76 10.88
CA VAL A 240 -3.99 -12.58 11.65
C VAL A 240 -2.99 -13.69 11.35
N ARG A 241 -3.42 -14.96 11.42
CA ARG A 241 -2.55 -16.10 11.15
C ARG A 241 -1.97 -16.08 9.74
N MET A 242 -2.74 -15.67 8.73
CA MET A 242 -2.26 -15.52 7.36
C MET A 242 -1.23 -14.39 7.25
N LEU A 243 -1.50 -13.23 7.85
CA LEU A 243 -0.59 -12.08 7.81
C LEU A 243 0.74 -12.34 8.53
N GLU A 244 0.70 -13.09 9.64
CA GLU A 244 1.89 -13.52 10.37
C GLU A 244 2.82 -14.41 9.53
N GLN A 245 2.33 -15.06 8.47
CA GLN A 245 3.19 -15.82 7.55
C GLN A 245 4.07 -14.90 6.69
N ALA A 246 3.66 -13.65 6.50
CA ALA A 246 4.38 -12.67 5.70
C ALA A 246 5.40 -11.86 6.50
N THR A 247 5.28 -11.79 7.84
CA THR A 247 6.16 -10.93 8.65
C THR A 247 7.56 -11.50 8.83
N LEU A 248 8.57 -10.61 8.91
CA LEU A 248 9.90 -10.96 9.39
C LEU A 248 9.88 -11.32 10.88
N SER A 249 10.92 -12.03 11.35
CA SER A 249 11.17 -12.26 12.78
C SER A 249 11.46 -10.94 13.50
N GLU A 250 11.34 -10.91 14.84
CA GLU A 250 11.70 -9.73 15.64
C GLU A 250 13.18 -9.38 15.50
N GLU A 251 14.04 -10.40 15.46
CA GLU A 251 15.48 -10.24 15.32
C GLU A 251 15.85 -9.63 13.97
N ASP A 252 15.31 -10.18 12.86
CA ASP A 252 15.59 -9.68 11.51
C ASP A 252 15.07 -8.25 11.34
N PHE A 253 13.84 -7.97 11.79
CA PHE A 253 13.24 -6.65 11.72
C PHE A 253 14.03 -5.65 12.57
N GLY A 254 14.43 -6.03 13.79
CA GLY A 254 15.23 -5.20 14.69
C GLY A 254 16.61 -4.89 14.11
N SER A 255 17.27 -5.88 13.49
CA SER A 255 18.56 -5.72 12.82
C SER A 255 18.48 -4.73 11.65
N ILE A 256 17.46 -4.86 10.81
CA ILE A 256 17.17 -3.95 9.70
C ILE A 256 16.91 -2.52 10.21
N ALA A 257 16.05 -2.36 11.21
CA ALA A 257 15.71 -1.05 11.72
C ALA A 257 16.90 -0.36 12.41
N ALA A 258 17.72 -1.12 13.16
CA ALA A 258 18.94 -0.61 13.77
C ALA A 258 19.98 -0.20 12.71
N ARG A 259 20.04 -0.91 11.58
CA ARG A 259 20.86 -0.51 10.44
C ARG A 259 20.37 0.82 9.86
N PHE A 260 19.08 0.96 9.56
CA PHE A 260 18.54 2.21 9.02
C PHE A 260 18.76 3.39 9.95
N GLN A 261 18.61 3.19 11.27
CA GLN A 261 18.92 4.22 12.24
C GLN A 261 20.38 4.68 12.15
N ARG A 262 21.34 3.78 11.91
CA ARG A 262 22.76 4.16 11.73
C ARG A 262 23.03 4.82 10.39
N ASP A 263 22.42 4.30 9.32
CA ASP A 263 22.65 4.77 7.95
C ASP A 263 22.04 6.16 7.70
N LEU A 264 21.00 6.55 8.46
CA LEU A 264 20.21 7.78 8.31
C LEU A 264 20.37 8.79 9.47
N ALA A 265 21.18 8.47 10.49
CA ALA A 265 21.46 9.37 11.62
C ALA A 265 22.36 10.56 11.25
#